data_AF-H5TG49-F1
#
_entry.id   AF-H5TG49-F1
#
_cell.length_a   1.000
_cell.length_b   1.000
_cell.length_c   1.000
_cell.angle_alpha   90.00
_cell.angle_beta   90.00
_cell.angle_gamma   90.00
#
_symmetry.space_group_name_H-M   'P 1'
#
loop_
_entity.id
_entity.type
_entity.pdbx_description
1 polymer ?
#
loop_
_entity_poly.entity_id
_entity_poly.type
_entity_poly.pdbx_seq_one_letter_code
_entity_poly.pdbx_strand_id
1 'polypeptide(L)'
;THLDAGRIAVGEGAKAVALHARTASQRYSGEADWSEIARLKDHVTDVPVLGNGDIFEPRDAVAMMAQTGCDGVVVGRGCLGRPWLFAELAAELNGLPAPAAPNLGEVAQIIVRHGELLADHHGEDKGMREMRKHVAWYLRGFPAGSEIRSRMSLVSTLDELRELVGSLPADTPFPDDGHGPRGRQGSPAKVALPDGWLDDPDEDVVPAGAEVMHSGG
;
A
#
# COMPACT_ATOMS: atom_id res chain seq x y z
N THR A 1 8.43 -10.67 20.88
CA THR A 1 8.52 -11.10 19.46
C THR A 1 7.29 -10.64 18.68
N HIS A 2 7.19 -10.88 17.37
CA HIS A 2 5.94 -10.58 16.62
C HIS A 2 4.76 -11.44 17.10
N LEU A 3 5.03 -12.65 17.61
CA LEU A 3 4.02 -13.52 18.22
C LEU A 3 3.50 -12.93 19.53
N ASP A 4 4.41 -12.46 20.41
CA ASP A 4 4.01 -11.78 21.65
C ASP A 4 3.21 -10.51 21.37
N ALA A 5 3.64 -9.72 20.39
CA ALA A 5 2.92 -8.51 19.98
C ALA A 5 1.50 -8.83 19.50
N GLY A 6 1.34 -9.89 18.71
CA GLY A 6 0.02 -10.38 18.29
C GLY A 6 -0.85 -10.82 19.46
N ARG A 7 -0.33 -11.65 20.36
CA ARG A 7 -1.03 -12.12 21.56
C ARG A 7 -1.42 -10.96 22.49
N ILE A 8 -0.51 -10.02 22.72
CA ILE A 8 -0.77 -8.84 23.56
C ILE A 8 -1.86 -7.99 22.93
N ALA A 9 -1.79 -7.69 21.63
CA ALA A 9 -2.82 -6.92 20.94
C ALA A 9 -4.22 -7.53 21.11
N VAL A 10 -4.33 -8.87 21.00
CA VAL A 10 -5.59 -9.58 21.24
C VAL A 10 -6.03 -9.50 22.71
N GLY A 11 -5.09 -9.66 23.65
CA GLY A 11 -5.35 -9.50 25.09
C GLY A 11 -5.89 -8.11 25.44
N GLU A 12 -5.42 -7.07 24.74
CA GLU A 12 -5.88 -5.69 24.85
C GLU A 12 -7.16 -5.40 24.03
N GLY A 13 -7.78 -6.43 23.44
CA GLY A 13 -9.10 -6.34 22.82
C GLY A 13 -9.11 -6.03 21.32
N ALA A 14 -7.97 -6.09 20.64
CA ALA A 14 -7.92 -5.99 19.17
C ALA A 14 -8.85 -7.04 18.53
N LYS A 15 -9.52 -6.65 17.44
CA LYS A 15 -10.49 -7.51 16.72
C LYS A 15 -9.92 -8.20 15.49
N ALA A 16 -8.69 -7.84 15.11
CA ALA A 16 -7.88 -8.48 14.09
C ALA A 16 -6.43 -8.01 14.28
N VAL A 17 -5.48 -8.78 13.79
CA VAL A 17 -4.07 -8.39 13.71
C VAL A 17 -3.58 -8.51 12.28
N ALA A 18 -2.69 -7.62 11.85
CA ALA A 18 -2.07 -7.69 10.53
C ALA A 18 -0.56 -7.76 10.67
N LEU A 19 0.09 -8.67 9.94
CA LEU A 19 1.53 -8.81 9.95
C LEU A 19 2.10 -8.43 8.58
N HIS A 20 2.87 -7.34 8.54
CA HIS A 20 3.83 -7.14 7.47
C HIS A 20 4.99 -8.11 7.69
N ALA A 21 5.15 -9.06 6.78
CA ALA A 21 6.14 -10.12 6.83
C ALA A 21 7.59 -9.64 6.57
N ARG A 22 7.98 -8.54 7.20
CA ARG A 22 9.33 -7.99 7.23
C ARG A 22 9.63 -7.42 8.61
N THR A 23 10.89 -7.51 9.02
CA THR A 23 11.36 -6.82 10.22
C THR A 23 11.50 -5.32 9.96
N ALA A 24 11.46 -4.52 11.03
CA ALA A 24 11.68 -3.08 10.94
C ALA A 24 13.02 -2.71 10.26
N SER A 25 14.07 -3.51 10.47
CA SER A 25 15.38 -3.26 9.85
C SER A 25 15.41 -3.57 8.35
N GLN A 26 14.57 -4.48 7.88
CA GLN A 26 14.48 -4.81 6.45
C GLN A 26 13.81 -3.70 5.64
N ARG A 27 12.92 -2.89 6.26
CA ARG A 27 12.11 -1.89 5.53
C ARG A 27 11.40 -2.53 4.33
N TYR A 28 11.69 -2.07 3.10
CA TYR A 28 11.19 -2.64 1.85
C TYR A 28 12.25 -3.43 1.07
N SER A 29 13.35 -3.81 1.71
CA SER A 29 14.39 -4.65 1.11
C SER A 29 14.03 -6.13 1.18
N GLY A 30 14.67 -6.94 0.32
CA GLY A 30 14.41 -8.37 0.22
C GLY A 30 12.96 -8.71 -0.12
N GLU A 31 12.58 -9.93 0.16
CA GLU A 31 11.21 -10.45 0.00
C GLU A 31 10.54 -10.57 1.37
N ALA A 32 9.22 -10.42 1.39
CA ALA A 32 8.44 -10.68 2.59
C ALA A 32 8.45 -12.18 2.93
N ASP A 33 8.81 -12.54 4.17
CA ASP A 33 8.81 -13.92 4.63
C ASP A 33 7.41 -14.34 5.11
N TRP A 34 6.60 -14.82 4.16
CA TRP A 34 5.22 -15.22 4.45
C TRP A 34 5.11 -16.38 5.44
N SER A 35 6.18 -17.15 5.69
CA SER A 35 6.15 -18.21 6.70
C SER A 35 5.90 -17.67 8.12
N GLU A 36 6.32 -16.44 8.39
CA GLU A 36 6.06 -15.78 9.68
C GLU A 36 4.58 -15.39 9.84
N ILE A 37 3.85 -15.17 8.74
CA ILE A 37 2.38 -14.98 8.79
C ILE A 37 1.71 -16.28 9.19
N ALA A 38 2.14 -17.42 8.63
CA ALA A 38 1.62 -18.74 9.02
C ALA A 38 1.86 -19.01 10.50
N ARG A 39 3.07 -18.71 11.01
CA ARG A 39 3.40 -18.85 12.43
C ARG A 39 2.52 -17.96 13.32
N LEU A 40 2.25 -16.73 12.90
CA LEU A 40 1.32 -15.86 13.63
C LEU A 40 -0.11 -16.39 13.58
N LYS A 41 -0.58 -16.89 12.43
CA LYS A 41 -1.91 -17.48 12.27
C LYS A 41 -2.12 -18.70 13.16
N ASP A 42 -1.11 -19.55 13.31
CA ASP A 42 -1.13 -20.69 14.23
C ASP A 42 -1.12 -20.25 15.71
N HIS A 43 -0.47 -19.12 16.00
CA HIS A 43 -0.33 -18.62 17.37
C HIS A 43 -1.53 -17.80 17.86
N VAL A 44 -2.16 -17.03 16.96
CA VAL A 44 -3.30 -16.14 17.26
C VAL A 44 -4.53 -16.69 16.55
N THR A 45 -5.35 -17.43 17.29
CA THR A 45 -6.52 -18.14 16.75
C THR A 45 -7.86 -17.49 17.10
N ASP A 46 -7.89 -16.59 18.10
CA ASP A 46 -9.12 -15.98 18.61
C ASP A 46 -9.67 -14.86 17.71
N VAL A 47 -8.83 -14.26 16.85
CA VAL A 47 -9.20 -13.18 15.94
C VAL A 47 -8.60 -13.39 14.54
N PRO A 48 -9.15 -12.75 13.50
CA PRO A 48 -8.55 -12.77 12.17
C PRO A 48 -7.11 -12.27 12.15
N VAL A 49 -6.24 -12.99 11.44
CA VAL A 49 -4.87 -12.62 11.12
C VAL A 49 -4.80 -12.28 9.64
N LEU A 50 -4.41 -11.05 9.32
CA LEU A 50 -4.29 -10.55 7.96
C LEU A 50 -2.83 -10.55 7.51
N GLY A 51 -2.55 -11.15 6.36
CA GLY A 51 -1.22 -11.18 5.77
C GLY A 51 -0.88 -9.89 5.02
N ASN A 52 0.35 -9.40 5.15
CA ASN A 52 0.83 -8.24 4.41
C ASN A 52 2.27 -8.43 3.90
N GLY A 53 2.51 -7.99 2.68
CA GLY A 53 3.84 -7.94 2.07
C GLY A 53 3.83 -8.54 0.67
N ASP A 54 4.32 -7.75 -0.29
CA ASP A 54 4.58 -8.18 -1.68
C ASP A 54 3.37 -8.74 -2.44
N ILE A 55 2.19 -8.17 -2.18
CA ILE A 55 0.97 -8.39 -2.95
C ILE A 55 0.86 -7.28 -4.00
N PHE A 56 1.05 -7.65 -5.27
CA PHE A 56 1.00 -6.71 -6.39
C PHE A 56 -0.08 -7.05 -7.41
N GLU A 57 -0.51 -8.31 -7.47
CA GLU A 57 -1.55 -8.84 -8.34
C GLU A 57 -2.52 -9.75 -7.57
N PRO A 58 -3.73 -10.04 -8.11
CA PRO A 58 -4.72 -10.88 -7.44
C PRO A 58 -4.21 -12.28 -7.05
N ARG A 59 -3.43 -12.90 -7.94
CA ARG A 59 -2.81 -14.20 -7.71
C ARG A 59 -1.88 -14.23 -6.48
N ASP A 60 -1.25 -13.10 -6.14
CA ASP A 60 -0.33 -13.02 -5.00
C ASP A 60 -1.13 -13.12 -3.69
N ALA A 61 -2.34 -12.55 -3.65
CA ALA A 61 -3.24 -12.66 -2.51
C ALA A 61 -3.73 -14.11 -2.31
N VAL A 62 -4.14 -14.77 -3.40
CA VAL A 62 -4.52 -16.20 -3.37
C VAL A 62 -3.36 -17.05 -2.89
N ALA A 63 -2.15 -16.83 -3.43
CA ALA A 63 -0.95 -17.56 -3.03
C ALA A 63 -0.62 -17.35 -1.54
N MET A 64 -0.68 -16.10 -1.04
CA MET A 64 -0.45 -15.80 0.36
C MET A 64 -1.47 -16.49 1.27
N MET A 65 -2.76 -16.39 0.96
CA MET A 65 -3.81 -17.02 1.76
C MET A 65 -3.68 -18.54 1.75
N ALA A 66 -3.39 -19.14 0.58
CA ALA A 66 -3.18 -20.58 0.46
C ALA A 66 -1.94 -21.08 1.22
N GLN A 67 -0.84 -20.32 1.19
CA GLN A 67 0.41 -20.69 1.86
C GLN A 67 0.34 -20.51 3.38
N THR A 68 -0.35 -19.48 3.86
CA THR A 68 -0.26 -19.04 5.25
C THR A 68 -1.51 -19.35 6.07
N GLY A 69 -2.64 -19.63 5.42
CA GLY A 69 -3.93 -19.78 6.09
C GLY A 69 -4.47 -18.49 6.70
N CYS A 70 -3.91 -17.32 6.37
CA CYS A 70 -4.40 -16.04 6.86
C CYS A 70 -5.83 -15.75 6.37
N ASP A 71 -6.59 -14.97 7.15
CA ASP A 71 -8.03 -14.76 6.92
C ASP A 71 -8.31 -13.67 5.87
N GLY A 72 -7.25 -13.02 5.39
CA GLY A 72 -7.32 -11.97 4.39
C GLY A 72 -5.97 -11.30 4.22
N VAL A 73 -5.93 -10.33 3.30
CA VAL A 73 -4.71 -9.64 2.93
C VAL A 73 -4.82 -8.14 3.08
N VAL A 74 -3.70 -7.50 3.43
CA VAL A 74 -3.55 -6.05 3.41
C VAL A 74 -2.64 -5.68 2.24
N VAL A 75 -3.09 -4.75 1.40
CA VAL A 75 -2.37 -4.32 0.20
C VAL A 75 -1.82 -2.91 0.40
N GLY A 76 -0.51 -2.76 0.17
CA GLY A 76 0.18 -1.47 0.24
C GLY A 76 0.59 -0.96 -1.14
N ARG A 77 1.86 -1.16 -1.50
CA ARG A 77 2.45 -0.62 -2.75
C ARG A 77 1.75 -1.08 -4.04
N GLY A 78 1.09 -2.24 -4.04
CA GLY A 78 0.40 -2.78 -5.21
C GLY A 78 -0.76 -1.91 -5.71
N CYS A 79 -1.46 -1.21 -4.81
CA CYS A 79 -2.63 -0.40 -5.17
C CYS A 79 -2.30 1.06 -5.52
N LEU A 80 -1.05 1.49 -5.34
CA LEU A 80 -0.62 2.85 -5.67
C LEU A 80 -0.85 3.11 -7.16
N GLY A 81 -1.66 4.11 -7.52
CA GLY A 81 -1.99 4.37 -8.93
C GLY A 81 -2.73 3.23 -9.65
N ARG A 82 -3.24 2.23 -8.92
CA ARG A 82 -4.07 1.12 -9.41
C ARG A 82 -5.19 0.81 -8.40
N PRO A 83 -6.08 1.76 -8.08
CA PRO A 83 -7.17 1.51 -7.13
C PRO A 83 -8.14 0.41 -7.61
N TRP A 84 -8.23 0.16 -8.92
CA TRP A 84 -9.02 -0.95 -9.49
C TRP A 84 -8.48 -2.34 -9.14
N LEU A 85 -7.23 -2.46 -8.65
CA LEU A 85 -6.67 -3.73 -8.17
C LEU A 85 -7.56 -4.36 -7.09
N PHE A 86 -8.28 -3.57 -6.28
CA PHE A 86 -9.22 -4.10 -5.29
C PHE A 86 -10.42 -4.83 -5.92
N ALA A 87 -10.90 -4.38 -7.08
CA ALA A 87 -11.95 -5.09 -7.81
C ALA A 87 -11.43 -6.40 -8.42
N GLU A 88 -10.20 -6.39 -8.95
CA GLU A 88 -9.51 -7.59 -9.45
C GLU A 88 -9.28 -8.62 -8.31
N LEU A 89 -8.79 -8.17 -7.15
CA LEU A 89 -8.62 -8.98 -5.94
C LEU A 89 -9.94 -9.57 -5.46
N ALA A 90 -11.00 -8.77 -5.40
CA ALA A 90 -12.30 -9.23 -4.97
C ALA A 90 -12.87 -10.28 -5.94
N ALA A 91 -12.72 -10.09 -7.26
CA ALA A 91 -13.16 -11.06 -8.24
C ALA A 91 -12.42 -12.40 -8.07
N GLU A 92 -11.08 -12.35 -7.99
CA GLU A 92 -10.23 -13.55 -7.84
C GLU A 92 -10.58 -14.33 -6.56
N LEU A 93 -10.67 -13.66 -5.41
CA LEU A 93 -10.95 -14.30 -4.13
C LEU A 93 -12.37 -14.89 -4.03
N ASN A 94 -13.31 -14.42 -4.85
CA ASN A 94 -14.67 -14.94 -4.92
C ASN A 94 -14.89 -15.91 -6.10
N GLY A 95 -13.85 -16.24 -6.88
CA GLY A 95 -13.97 -17.10 -8.06
C GLY A 95 -14.84 -16.52 -9.16
N LEU A 96 -14.92 -15.19 -9.25
CA LEU A 96 -15.67 -14.45 -10.26
C LEU A 96 -14.74 -14.07 -11.43
N PRO A 97 -15.28 -13.85 -12.65
CA PRO A 97 -14.50 -13.33 -13.76
C PRO A 97 -13.84 -12.00 -13.39
N ALA A 98 -12.54 -11.87 -13.68
CA ALA A 98 -11.81 -10.63 -13.46
C ALA A 98 -12.44 -9.48 -14.28
N PRO A 99 -12.56 -8.27 -13.71
CA PRO A 99 -12.97 -7.11 -14.47
C PRO A 99 -11.94 -6.81 -15.57
N ALA A 100 -12.40 -6.17 -16.65
CA ALA A 100 -11.47 -5.66 -17.65
C ALA A 100 -10.55 -4.60 -17.04
N ALA A 101 -9.26 -4.66 -17.36
CA ALA A 101 -8.32 -3.62 -16.98
C ALA A 101 -8.71 -2.30 -17.67
N PRO A 102 -8.62 -1.15 -16.97
CA PRO A 102 -9.07 0.11 -17.52
C PRO A 102 -8.13 0.60 -18.64
N ASN A 103 -8.69 1.17 -19.68
CA ASN A 103 -7.92 1.93 -20.67
C ASN A 103 -7.47 3.28 -20.09
N LEU A 104 -6.60 4.00 -20.82
CA LEU A 104 -6.05 5.26 -20.34
C LEU A 104 -7.11 6.35 -20.13
N GLY A 105 -8.20 6.34 -20.90
CA GLY A 105 -9.34 7.24 -20.71
C GLY A 105 -10.08 6.99 -19.39
N GLU A 106 -10.29 5.73 -19.03
CA GLU A 106 -10.87 5.35 -17.72
C GLU A 106 -9.91 5.69 -16.58
N VAL A 107 -8.60 5.44 -16.76
CA VAL A 107 -7.58 5.87 -15.81
C VAL A 107 -7.56 7.39 -15.63
N ALA A 108 -7.73 8.17 -16.72
CA ALA A 108 -7.84 9.62 -16.66
C ALA A 108 -9.03 10.09 -15.81
N GLN A 109 -10.19 9.44 -15.95
CA GLN A 109 -11.36 9.73 -15.10
C GLN A 109 -11.08 9.43 -13.62
N ILE A 110 -10.38 8.33 -13.33
CA ILE A 110 -9.98 7.95 -11.98
C ILE A 110 -9.00 8.99 -11.39
N ILE A 111 -8.04 9.48 -12.19
CA ILE A 111 -7.10 10.54 -11.79
C ILE A 111 -7.87 11.81 -11.41
N VAL A 112 -8.83 12.25 -12.23
CA VAL A 112 -9.65 13.45 -11.94
C VAL A 112 -10.45 13.24 -10.66
N ARG A 113 -11.11 12.10 -10.52
CA ARG A 113 -11.91 11.80 -9.33
C ARG A 113 -11.05 11.79 -8.05
N HIS A 114 -9.85 11.25 -8.12
CA HIS A 114 -8.91 11.30 -7.00
C HIS A 114 -8.48 12.74 -6.68
N GLY A 115 -8.19 13.55 -7.70
CA GLY A 115 -7.91 14.97 -7.53
C GLY A 115 -9.04 15.72 -6.84
N GLU A 116 -10.29 15.50 -7.25
CA GLU A 116 -11.48 16.10 -6.64
C GLU A 116 -11.61 15.73 -5.16
N LEU A 117 -11.45 14.46 -4.82
CA LEU A 117 -11.50 13.99 -3.43
C LEU A 117 -10.40 14.61 -2.56
N LEU A 118 -9.19 14.79 -3.11
CA LEU A 118 -8.10 15.46 -2.41
C LEU A 118 -8.38 16.96 -2.22
N ALA A 119 -8.93 17.62 -3.23
CA ALA A 119 -9.33 19.02 -3.15
C ALA A 119 -10.44 19.24 -2.12
N ASP A 120 -11.45 18.36 -2.09
CA ASP A 120 -12.53 18.39 -1.11
C ASP A 120 -12.00 18.21 0.33
N HIS A 121 -11.01 17.33 0.51
CA HIS A 121 -10.49 17.00 1.84
C HIS A 121 -9.44 17.99 2.36
N HIS A 122 -8.63 18.58 1.49
CA HIS A 122 -7.47 19.40 1.88
C HIS A 122 -7.49 20.84 1.36
N GLY A 123 -8.51 21.20 0.56
CA GLY A 123 -8.49 22.39 -0.28
C GLY A 123 -7.69 22.13 -1.57
N GLU A 124 -8.08 22.79 -2.66
CA GLU A 124 -7.55 22.53 -4.00
C GLU A 124 -6.01 22.66 -4.08
N ASP A 125 -5.44 23.74 -3.56
CA ASP A 125 -3.98 23.97 -3.60
C ASP A 125 -3.19 22.82 -2.97
N LYS A 126 -3.59 22.39 -1.76
CA LYS A 126 -2.92 21.24 -1.10
C LYS A 126 -3.26 19.93 -1.80
N GLY A 127 -4.51 19.73 -2.22
CA GLY A 127 -4.95 18.52 -2.91
C GLY A 127 -4.18 18.27 -4.21
N MET A 128 -3.96 19.30 -5.02
CA MET A 128 -3.20 19.19 -6.28
C MET A 128 -1.71 18.94 -6.03
N ARG A 129 -1.13 19.54 -4.97
CA ARG A 129 0.25 19.21 -4.56
C ARG A 129 0.41 17.73 -4.19
N GLU A 130 -0.53 17.17 -3.43
CA GLU A 130 -0.55 15.74 -3.11
C GLU A 130 -0.73 14.90 -4.37
N MET A 131 -1.57 15.34 -5.32
CA MET A 131 -1.87 14.60 -6.54
C MET A 131 -0.62 14.35 -7.41
N ARG A 132 0.36 15.27 -7.42
CA ARG A 132 1.59 15.20 -8.23
C ARG A 132 2.35 13.87 -8.09
N LYS A 133 2.39 13.27 -6.89
CA LYS A 133 3.05 11.97 -6.68
C LYS A 133 2.22 10.80 -7.22
N HIS A 134 0.89 10.93 -7.19
CA HIS A 134 -0.05 9.89 -7.61
C HIS A 134 -0.13 9.76 -9.13
N VAL A 135 -0.14 10.86 -9.89
CA VAL A 135 -0.19 10.83 -11.37
C VAL A 135 0.98 10.04 -11.97
N ALA A 136 2.18 10.15 -11.40
CA ALA A 136 3.32 9.36 -11.84
C ALA A 136 3.09 7.84 -11.69
N TRP A 137 2.35 7.41 -10.66
CA TRP A 137 2.02 6.00 -10.43
C TRP A 137 0.93 5.50 -11.38
N TYR A 138 -0.09 6.30 -11.66
CA TYR A 138 -1.15 5.95 -12.61
C TYR A 138 -0.61 5.76 -14.02
N LEU A 139 0.29 6.65 -14.46
CA LEU A 139 0.82 6.67 -15.81
C LEU A 139 2.02 5.74 -16.03
N ARG A 140 2.30 4.82 -15.10
CA ARG A 140 3.39 3.85 -15.29
C ARG A 140 3.06 2.93 -16.47
N GLY A 141 4.00 2.78 -17.41
CA GLY A 141 3.85 1.99 -18.63
C GLY A 141 3.09 2.69 -19.77
N PHE A 142 2.15 3.58 -19.45
CA PHE A 142 1.38 4.29 -20.47
C PHE A 142 2.23 5.27 -21.30
N PRO A 143 1.90 5.47 -22.59
CA PRO A 143 2.58 6.40 -23.50
C PRO A 143 2.13 7.85 -23.27
N ALA A 144 2.32 8.39 -22.07
CA ALA A 144 1.93 9.77 -21.74
C ALA A 144 2.87 10.84 -22.34
N GLY A 145 4.10 10.49 -22.70
CA GLY A 145 5.12 11.47 -23.14
C GLY A 145 5.77 12.26 -22.00
N SER A 146 7.02 12.71 -22.21
CA SER A 146 7.81 13.40 -21.19
C SER A 146 7.25 14.79 -20.82
N GLU A 147 6.69 15.50 -21.80
CA GLU A 147 6.12 16.84 -21.61
C GLU A 147 4.89 16.80 -20.69
N ILE A 148 3.92 15.94 -20.97
CA ILE A 148 2.71 15.78 -20.14
C ILE A 148 3.11 15.35 -18.72
N ARG A 149 4.03 14.38 -18.57
CA ARG A 149 4.52 13.97 -17.25
C ARG A 149 5.13 15.14 -16.47
N SER A 150 5.89 15.98 -17.14
CA SER A 150 6.51 17.17 -16.53
C SER A 150 5.44 18.17 -16.08
N ARG A 151 4.46 18.50 -16.93
CA ARG A 151 3.35 19.39 -16.56
C ARG A 151 2.52 18.82 -15.40
N MET A 152 2.18 17.54 -15.45
CA MET A 152 1.44 16.87 -14.36
C MET A 152 2.19 16.87 -13.02
N SER A 153 3.53 16.82 -13.03
CA SER A 153 4.33 16.94 -11.81
C SER A 153 4.29 18.33 -11.16
N LEU A 154 3.80 19.34 -11.89
CA LEU A 154 3.68 20.73 -11.44
C LEU A 154 2.23 21.18 -11.29
N VAL A 155 1.25 20.30 -11.55
CA VAL A 155 -0.18 20.61 -11.56
C VAL A 155 -0.61 21.34 -10.29
N SER A 156 -1.43 22.37 -10.45
CA SER A 156 -1.79 23.31 -9.39
C SER A 156 -3.30 23.50 -9.21
N THR A 157 -4.10 23.15 -10.22
CA THR A 157 -5.57 23.25 -10.18
C THR A 157 -6.22 21.99 -10.75
N LEU A 158 -7.49 21.76 -10.39
CA LEU A 158 -8.29 20.68 -10.95
C LEU A 158 -8.52 20.86 -12.45
N ASP A 159 -8.70 22.10 -12.91
CA ASP A 159 -8.92 22.38 -14.33
C ASP A 159 -7.67 22.07 -15.16
N GLU A 160 -6.48 22.42 -14.66
CA GLU A 160 -5.21 22.01 -15.27
C GLU A 160 -5.06 20.48 -15.29
N LEU A 161 -5.44 19.79 -14.21
CA LEU A 161 -5.44 18.33 -14.17
C LEU A 161 -6.34 17.73 -15.26
N ARG A 162 -7.58 18.26 -15.40
CA ARG A 162 -8.56 17.82 -16.40
C ARG A 162 -8.05 18.05 -17.82
N GLU A 163 -7.46 19.20 -18.10
CA GLU A 163 -6.86 19.51 -19.40
C GLU A 163 -5.74 18.51 -19.74
N LEU A 164 -4.82 18.29 -18.81
CA LEU A 164 -3.67 17.41 -19.00
C LEU A 164 -4.08 15.96 -19.25
N VAL A 165 -4.99 15.41 -18.45
CA VAL A 165 -5.46 14.03 -18.68
C VAL A 165 -6.32 13.92 -19.93
N GLY A 166 -7.05 14.98 -20.31
CA GLY A 166 -7.88 15.03 -21.52
C GLY A 166 -7.07 14.97 -22.81
N SER A 167 -5.80 15.35 -22.78
CA SER A 167 -4.89 15.22 -23.93
C SER A 167 -4.29 13.82 -24.12
N LEU A 168 -4.54 12.88 -23.20
CA LEU A 168 -4.01 11.53 -23.29
C LEU A 168 -4.76 10.68 -24.34
N PRO A 169 -4.09 9.71 -24.99
CA PRO A 169 -4.72 8.81 -25.95
C PRO A 169 -5.67 7.82 -25.23
N ALA A 170 -6.96 8.17 -25.15
CA ALA A 170 -7.95 7.48 -24.32
C ALA A 170 -8.07 5.96 -24.56
N ASP A 171 -8.03 5.53 -25.82
CA ASP A 171 -8.20 4.11 -26.19
C ASP A 171 -6.95 3.25 -25.93
N THR A 172 -5.90 3.81 -25.33
CA THR A 172 -4.69 3.05 -25.02
C THR A 172 -5.01 2.00 -23.96
N PRO A 173 -4.79 0.70 -24.24
CA PRO A 173 -5.07 -0.36 -23.27
C PRO A 173 -4.10 -0.28 -22.08
N PHE A 174 -4.49 -0.90 -20.97
CA PHE A 174 -3.59 -1.05 -19.82
C PHE A 174 -2.31 -1.79 -20.26
N PRO A 175 -1.11 -1.24 -19.96
CA PRO A 175 0.13 -1.79 -20.50
C PRO A 175 0.66 -2.93 -19.64
N ASP A 176 1.31 -3.91 -20.26
CA ASP A 176 1.89 -5.08 -19.57
C ASP A 176 2.95 -4.67 -18.53
N ASP A 177 3.71 -3.61 -18.79
CA ASP A 177 4.69 -3.05 -17.85
C ASP A 177 4.05 -2.15 -16.78
N GLY A 178 2.72 -1.98 -16.80
CA GLY A 178 1.92 -1.30 -15.78
C GLY A 178 1.76 -2.08 -14.48
N HIS A 179 2.05 -3.39 -14.50
CA HIS A 179 1.95 -4.33 -13.38
C HIS A 179 3.15 -4.28 -12.41
N GLY A 180 2.96 -4.75 -11.17
CA GLY A 180 4.03 -4.84 -10.18
C GLY A 180 4.22 -3.61 -9.26
N PRO A 181 5.32 -3.59 -8.47
CA PRO A 181 5.52 -2.63 -7.39
C PRO A 181 5.70 -1.19 -7.88
N ARG A 182 5.17 -0.26 -7.09
CA ARG A 182 5.40 1.19 -7.21
C ARG A 182 6.00 1.75 -5.93
N GLY A 183 6.53 2.96 -6.04
CA GLY A 183 7.22 3.64 -4.95
C GLY A 183 8.65 3.14 -4.75
N ARG A 184 9.26 3.55 -3.64
CA ARG A 184 10.67 3.31 -3.38
C ARG A 184 10.90 1.85 -2.95
N GLN A 185 11.84 1.18 -3.61
CA GLN A 185 12.52 0.02 -3.03
C GLN A 185 13.68 0.53 -2.17
N GLY A 186 13.72 0.11 -0.92
CA GLY A 186 14.70 0.56 0.06
C GLY A 186 15.80 -0.46 0.29
N SER A 187 16.89 -0.04 0.90
CA SER A 187 17.89 -0.92 1.52
C SER A 187 17.53 -1.17 2.98
N PRO A 188 18.06 -2.24 3.59
CA PRO A 188 17.99 -2.41 5.04
C PRO A 188 18.58 -1.20 5.78
N ALA A 189 18.13 -0.97 7.01
CA ALA A 189 18.66 0.04 7.89
C ALA A 189 18.75 -0.47 9.33
N LYS A 190 19.68 0.11 10.11
CA LYS A 190 19.79 -0.18 11.54
C LYS A 190 18.57 0.40 12.26
N VAL A 191 17.95 -0.42 13.10
CA VAL A 191 16.93 0.02 14.05
C VAL A 191 17.63 0.35 15.35
N ALA A 192 17.31 1.51 15.93
CA ALA A 192 17.74 1.90 17.25
C ALA A 192 16.54 1.75 18.21
N LEU A 193 16.79 1.22 19.39
CA LEU A 193 15.85 1.21 20.50
C LEU A 193 16.34 2.24 21.53
N PRO A 194 15.45 2.82 22.36
CA PRO A 194 15.86 3.64 23.49
C PRO A 194 16.83 2.88 24.40
N ASP A 195 17.72 3.63 25.07
CA ASP A 195 18.64 3.05 26.06
C ASP A 195 17.85 2.37 27.19
N GLY A 196 18.27 1.15 27.56
CA GLY A 196 17.62 0.35 28.60
C GLY A 196 16.33 -0.37 28.18
N TRP A 197 15.83 -0.16 26.94
CA TRP A 197 14.55 -0.74 26.50
C TRP A 197 14.48 -2.28 26.59
N LEU A 198 15.60 -2.97 26.41
CA LEU A 198 15.65 -4.44 26.47
C LEU A 198 15.94 -4.96 27.89
N ASP A 199 16.20 -4.08 28.85
CA ASP A 199 16.51 -4.47 30.23
C ASP A 199 15.25 -4.92 30.97
N ASP A 200 14.10 -4.27 30.72
CA ASP A 200 12.77 -4.68 31.18
C ASP A 200 11.69 -4.33 30.13
N PRO A 201 11.26 -5.29 29.30
CA PRO A 201 10.25 -5.04 28.26
C PRO A 201 8.82 -4.89 28.79
N ASP A 202 8.58 -5.21 30.08
CA ASP A 202 7.27 -5.09 30.74
C ASP A 202 7.19 -3.82 31.61
N GLU A 203 8.21 -2.96 31.57
CA GLU A 203 8.23 -1.69 32.29
C GLU A 203 7.13 -0.75 31.77
N ASP A 204 6.18 -0.40 32.64
CA ASP A 204 5.07 0.53 32.33
C ASP A 204 5.51 2.00 32.43
N VAL A 205 6.65 2.32 31.81
CA VAL A 205 7.23 3.67 31.75
C VAL A 205 7.66 3.96 30.32
N VAL A 206 7.26 5.12 29.79
CA VAL A 206 7.76 5.59 28.50
C VAL A 206 9.23 6.01 28.68
N PRO A 207 10.21 5.36 28.01
CA PRO A 207 11.62 5.68 28.18
C PRO A 207 11.93 7.12 27.79
N ALA A 208 12.87 7.73 28.51
CA ALA A 208 13.38 9.04 28.14
C ALA A 208 13.98 9.01 26.72
N GLY A 209 13.43 9.84 25.82
CA GLY A 209 13.86 9.90 24.42
C GLY A 209 13.05 9.05 23.44
N ALA A 210 12.00 8.34 23.89
CA ALA A 210 11.03 7.74 22.98
C ALA A 210 10.26 8.82 22.21
N GLU A 211 10.14 8.68 20.88
CA GLU A 211 9.35 9.60 20.06
C GLU A 211 7.85 9.43 20.35
N VAL A 212 7.27 10.32 21.15
CA VAL A 212 5.87 10.28 21.59
C VAL A 212 4.86 10.46 20.42
N MET A 213 5.31 10.98 19.27
CA MET A 213 4.43 11.45 18.19
C MET A 213 4.55 10.67 16.87
N HIS A 214 5.49 9.72 16.76
CA HIS A 214 5.72 8.96 15.53
C HIS A 214 5.72 7.45 15.80
N SER A 215 4.52 6.87 15.82
CA SER A 215 4.37 5.42 15.85
C SER A 215 4.61 4.84 14.45
N GLY A 216 5.84 4.41 14.20
CA GLY A 216 6.18 3.44 13.15
C GLY A 216 6.44 4.03 11.76
N GLY A 217 7.71 4.33 11.47
CA GLY A 217 8.23 4.53 10.12
C GLY A 217 9.40 5.50 10.02
#